data_AF-A0AAW7Q314-F1
#
_entry.id   AF-A0AAW7Q314-F1
#
_cell.length_a   1.000
_cell.length_b   1.000
_cell.length_c   1.000
_cell.angle_alpha   90.00
_cell.angle_beta   90.00
_cell.angle_gamma   90.00
#
_symmetry.space_group_name_H-M   'P 1'
#
loop_
_entity.id
_entity.type
_entity.pdbx_description
1 polymer ?
#
loop_
_entity_poly.entity_id
_entity_poly.type
_entity_poly.pdbx_seq_one_letter_code
_entity_poly.pdbx_strand_id
1 'polypeptide(L)'
;MFNKEGIPFFIIVIPFLSILFLSFLSISYYLKLSNETYETEINEYKTIHLEKLSSTEIVDKTLEIKIKLHEEEEKNFKKFLFTATGVILIFMILFTFLMLSIIRDVVKKYKKQVQNRENALESLNQNLSLKVQQGIEQAKQKDKKILEQAKLARIGSMISMIAHQWRQPLSQLSGILMELETTTRFKKVDNNYILNAIDKSDKMIEFMSNTIDDFRNFYKPDKKKEDFYVSNACKKAINIIDATLENLGINLVLDIKDDKKIFGYPTEFSQVILNIISNAKDILIERNIKKPKIEINIESKGVLSIITIKDNAGGIEEKNLEQIFDPYYSTKDLSKGTGLGLYISKLIIERNMGGDLSVSNNNEGAVFKIVVVG
;
A
#
# COMPACT_ATOMS: atom_id res chain seq x y z
N MET A 1 2.15 16.76 -40.99
CA MET A 1 1.67 16.46 -42.36
C MET A 1 1.48 14.96 -42.52
N PHE A 2 0.45 14.43 -41.88
CA PHE A 2 -0.06 13.08 -42.11
C PHE A 2 -1.44 13.25 -42.76
N ASN A 3 -1.90 12.33 -43.62
CA ASN A 3 -3.31 12.36 -44.02
C ASN A 3 -4.21 12.10 -42.79
N LYS A 4 -5.54 12.22 -42.92
CA LYS A 4 -6.51 11.93 -41.83
C LYS A 4 -6.36 10.52 -41.21
N GLU A 5 -5.55 9.64 -41.80
CA GLU A 5 -5.33 8.25 -41.41
C GLU A 5 -3.92 8.00 -40.86
N GLY A 6 -3.13 9.04 -40.59
CA GLY A 6 -1.83 8.90 -39.90
C GLY A 6 -0.70 8.37 -40.79
N ILE A 7 -0.85 8.45 -42.11
CA ILE A 7 0.16 8.00 -43.09
C ILE A 7 1.07 9.17 -43.46
N PRO A 8 2.42 9.04 -43.36
CA PRO A 8 3.32 10.08 -43.81
C PRO A 8 3.20 10.21 -45.33
N PHE A 9 2.53 11.27 -45.77
CA PHE A 9 2.30 11.59 -47.18
C PHE A 9 3.60 11.55 -48.01
N PHE A 10 4.72 11.87 -47.36
CA PHE A 10 6.04 11.94 -47.95
C PHE A 10 6.65 10.59 -48.37
N ILE A 11 6.31 9.46 -47.72
CA ILE A 11 6.94 8.17 -48.04
C ILE A 11 6.56 7.69 -49.44
N ILE A 12 5.33 7.98 -49.85
CA ILE A 12 4.82 7.58 -51.16
C ILE A 12 5.17 8.67 -52.18
N VAL A 13 4.96 9.95 -51.84
CA VAL A 13 5.06 11.05 -52.82
C VAL A 13 6.49 11.40 -53.19
N ILE A 14 7.44 11.37 -52.26
CA ILE A 14 8.84 11.80 -52.54
C ILE A 14 9.52 10.91 -53.59
N PRO A 15 9.52 9.56 -53.49
CA PRO A 15 10.13 8.71 -54.51
C PRO A 15 9.52 8.92 -55.90
N PHE A 16 8.20 9.15 -55.98
CA PHE A 16 7.52 9.40 -57.25
C PHE A 16 7.86 10.75 -57.85
N LEU A 17 7.92 11.81 -57.04
CA LEU A 17 8.35 13.14 -57.49
C LEU A 17 9.80 13.09 -58.00
N SER A 18 10.67 12.34 -57.33
CA SER A 18 12.06 12.14 -57.74
C SER A 18 12.18 11.44 -59.10
N ILE A 19 11.39 10.38 -59.34
CA ILE A 19 11.40 9.67 -60.64
C ILE A 19 10.92 10.59 -61.77
N LEU A 20 9.85 11.37 -61.54
CA LEU A 20 9.32 12.30 -62.52
C LEU A 20 10.35 13.41 -62.84
N PHE A 21 11.00 13.94 -61.81
CA PHE A 21 12.02 14.98 -61.94
C PHE A 21 13.28 14.48 -62.66
N LEU A 22 13.77 13.27 -62.34
CA LEU A 22 14.89 12.64 -63.05
C LEU A 22 14.56 12.35 -64.51
N SER A 23 13.35 11.87 -64.80
CA SER A 23 12.89 11.63 -66.17
C SER A 23 12.86 12.95 -66.96
N PHE A 24 12.29 14.01 -66.38
CA PHE A 24 12.23 15.34 -67.01
C PHE A 24 13.63 15.92 -67.28
N LEU A 25 14.54 15.86 -66.30
CA LEU A 25 15.93 16.31 -66.46
C LEU A 25 16.67 15.52 -67.53
N SER A 26 16.51 14.19 -67.56
CA SER A 26 17.16 13.32 -68.55
C SER A 26 16.69 13.65 -69.97
N ILE A 27 15.38 13.94 -70.14
CA ILE A 27 14.78 14.36 -71.41
C ILE A 27 15.33 15.72 -71.85
N SER A 28 15.32 16.70 -70.94
CA SER A 28 15.81 18.05 -71.22
C SER A 28 17.30 18.04 -71.59
N TYR A 29 18.08 17.19 -70.94
CA TYR A 29 19.51 17.03 -71.22
C TYR A 29 19.77 16.37 -72.58
N TYR A 30 19.03 15.29 -72.91
CA TYR A 30 19.17 14.61 -74.18
C TYR A 30 18.79 15.49 -75.38
N LEU A 31 17.67 16.22 -75.31
CA LEU A 31 17.25 17.13 -76.38
C LEU A 31 18.28 18.24 -76.62
N LYS A 32 18.87 18.78 -75.54
CA LYS A 32 19.93 19.78 -75.65
C LYS A 32 21.17 19.22 -76.33
N LEU A 33 21.65 18.05 -75.90
CA LEU A 33 22.84 17.41 -76.46
C LEU A 33 22.64 17.01 -77.92
N SER A 34 21.45 16.50 -78.26
CA SER A 34 21.07 16.15 -79.63
C SER A 34 21.11 17.37 -80.55
N ASN A 35 20.55 18.51 -80.11
CA ASN A 35 20.58 19.75 -80.90
C ASN A 35 22.00 20.33 -81.07
N GLU A 36 22.81 20.35 -80.01
CA GLU A 36 24.21 20.83 -80.09
C GLU A 36 25.07 19.99 -81.03
N THR A 37 24.90 18.66 -80.98
CA THR A 37 25.61 17.72 -81.87
C THR A 37 25.16 17.90 -83.32
N TYR A 38 23.85 18.07 -83.53
CA TYR A 38 23.26 18.30 -84.85
C TYR A 38 23.74 19.61 -85.51
N GLU A 39 23.77 20.72 -84.76
CA GLU A 39 24.29 22.01 -85.24
C GLU A 39 25.77 21.90 -85.63
N THR A 40 26.55 21.14 -84.86
CA THR A 40 27.98 20.91 -85.15
C THR A 40 28.15 20.11 -86.45
N GLU A 41 27.38 19.03 -86.63
CA GLU A 41 27.40 18.22 -87.86
C GLU A 41 26.95 19.01 -89.11
N ILE A 42 25.94 19.88 -88.97
CA ILE A 42 25.47 20.75 -90.05
C ILE A 42 26.54 21.77 -90.45
N ASN A 43 27.23 22.36 -89.48
CA ASN A 43 28.28 23.35 -89.72
C ASN A 43 29.55 22.72 -90.33
N GLU A 44 29.96 21.53 -89.87
CA GLU A 44 31.04 20.76 -90.50
C GLU A 44 30.69 20.36 -91.93
N TYR A 45 29.47 19.88 -92.18
CA TYR A 45 29.01 19.51 -93.52
C TYR A 45 29.01 20.72 -94.47
N LYS A 46 28.51 21.89 -94.02
CA LYS A 46 28.58 23.15 -94.77
C LYS A 46 30.02 23.56 -95.08
N THR A 47 30.92 23.47 -94.11
CA THR A 47 32.34 23.86 -94.27
C THR A 47 33.05 22.98 -95.30
N ILE A 48 32.87 21.66 -95.24
CA ILE A 48 33.53 20.69 -96.14
C ILE A 48 33.01 20.79 -97.59
N HIS A 49 31.73 21.12 -97.78
CA HIS A 49 31.10 21.15 -99.12
C HIS A 49 31.04 22.55 -99.76
N LEU A 50 31.21 23.64 -99.01
CA LEU A 50 31.35 24.99 -99.59
C LEU A 50 32.77 25.26 -100.15
N GLU A 51 33.82 24.60 -99.64
CA GLU A 51 35.20 24.74 -100.15
C GLU A 51 35.47 23.99 -101.46
N LYS A 52 34.64 23.00 -101.83
CA LYS A 52 34.72 22.27 -103.10
C LYS A 52 33.61 22.74 -104.04
N LEU A 53 33.93 23.55 -105.05
CA LEU A 53 32.97 23.97 -106.08
C LEU A 53 32.38 22.75 -106.82
N SER A 54 31.19 22.32 -106.38
CA SER A 54 30.29 21.42 -107.11
C SER A 54 28.84 21.77 -106.77
N SER A 55 28.15 22.49 -107.66
CA SER A 55 26.69 22.73 -107.71
C SER A 55 25.99 22.90 -106.36
N THR A 56 25.89 24.16 -105.90
CA THR A 56 25.23 24.61 -104.66
C THR A 56 23.85 23.97 -104.42
N GLU A 57 23.11 23.69 -105.50
CA GLU A 57 21.75 23.13 -105.47
C GLU A 57 21.67 21.68 -104.93
N ILE A 58 22.70 20.85 -105.16
CA ILE A 58 22.73 19.45 -104.66
C ILE A 58 23.06 19.42 -103.16
N VAL A 59 23.97 20.29 -102.72
CA VAL A 59 24.35 20.43 -101.32
C VAL A 59 23.15 20.93 -100.50
N ASP A 60 22.44 21.95 -100.98
CA ASP A 60 21.26 22.49 -100.32
C ASP A 60 20.12 21.46 -100.21
N LYS A 61 19.88 20.66 -101.27
CA LYS A 61 18.86 19.62 -101.26
C LYS A 61 19.21 18.46 -100.31
N THR A 62 20.49 18.11 -100.20
CA THR A 62 20.96 17.07 -99.27
C THR A 62 20.86 17.55 -97.82
N LEU A 63 21.20 18.82 -97.57
CA LEU A 63 21.03 19.47 -96.27
C LEU A 63 19.54 19.51 -95.87
N GLU A 64 18.64 19.87 -96.79
CA GLU A 64 17.21 19.92 -96.55
C GLU A 64 16.63 18.54 -96.18
N ILE A 65 17.12 17.47 -96.82
CA ILE A 65 16.75 16.09 -96.47
C ILE A 65 17.27 15.72 -95.07
N LYS A 66 18.53 16.05 -94.73
CA LYS A 66 19.10 15.76 -93.41
C LYS A 66 18.40 16.54 -92.29
N ILE A 67 17.95 17.77 -92.56
CA ILE A 67 17.10 18.58 -91.67
C ILE A 67 15.75 17.90 -91.44
N LYS A 68 15.04 17.52 -92.52
CA LYS A 68 13.74 16.86 -92.38
C LYS A 68 13.81 15.54 -91.64
N LEU A 69 14.87 14.74 -91.88
CA LEU A 69 15.10 13.48 -91.16
C LEU A 69 15.34 13.73 -89.65
N HIS A 70 16.14 14.73 -89.29
CA HIS A 70 16.39 15.07 -87.88
C HIS A 70 15.13 15.58 -87.17
N GLU A 71 14.34 16.44 -87.83
CA GLU A 71 13.05 16.90 -87.31
C GLU A 71 12.06 15.74 -87.08
N GLU A 72 12.07 14.75 -87.98
CA GLU A 72 11.23 13.55 -87.86
C GLU A 72 11.68 12.63 -86.71
N GLU A 73 12.98 12.42 -86.54
CA GLU A 73 13.55 11.68 -85.40
C GLU A 73 13.23 12.37 -84.06
N GLU A 74 13.40 13.69 -83.98
CA GLU A 74 13.09 14.47 -82.77
C GLU A 74 11.59 14.38 -82.44
N LYS A 75 10.72 14.45 -83.45
CA LYS A 75 9.26 14.30 -83.29
C LYS A 75 8.88 12.90 -82.80
N ASN A 76 9.48 11.85 -83.37
CA ASN A 76 9.24 10.47 -82.97
C ASN A 76 9.72 10.22 -81.53
N PHE A 77 10.87 10.78 -81.16
CA PHE A 77 11.41 10.70 -79.80
C PHE A 77 10.53 11.43 -78.78
N LYS A 78 10.09 12.66 -79.08
CA LYS A 78 9.14 13.41 -78.24
C LYS A 78 7.83 12.63 -78.04
N LYS A 79 7.31 11.99 -79.09
CA LYS A 79 6.11 11.14 -79.00
C LYS A 79 6.32 9.93 -78.11
N PHE A 80 7.44 9.21 -78.28
CA PHE A 80 7.81 8.07 -77.44
C PHE A 80 7.87 8.48 -75.95
N LEU A 81 8.53 9.59 -75.64
CA LEU A 81 8.64 10.11 -74.28
C LEU A 81 7.29 10.48 -73.67
N PHE A 82 6.42 11.16 -74.43
CA PHE A 82 5.08 11.49 -73.94
C PHE A 82 4.26 10.23 -73.62
N THR A 83 4.38 9.19 -74.46
CA THR A 83 3.72 7.91 -74.18
C THR A 83 4.30 7.20 -72.96
N ALA A 84 5.63 7.16 -72.80
CA ALA A 84 6.29 6.51 -71.68
C ALA A 84 5.97 7.22 -70.34
N THR A 85 6.01 8.55 -70.31
CA THR A 85 5.62 9.34 -69.13
C THR A 85 4.15 9.15 -68.76
N GLY A 86 3.25 9.10 -69.76
CA GLY A 86 1.83 8.79 -69.55
C GLY A 86 1.62 7.42 -68.89
N VAL A 87 2.31 6.38 -69.37
CA VAL A 87 2.24 5.02 -68.78
C VAL A 87 2.74 5.01 -67.34
N ILE A 88 3.86 5.68 -67.05
CA ILE A 88 4.41 5.81 -65.71
C ILE A 88 3.42 6.51 -64.78
N LEU A 89 2.79 7.61 -65.22
CA LEU A 89 1.80 8.34 -64.43
C LEU A 89 0.58 7.48 -64.09
N ILE A 90 0.06 6.72 -65.06
CA ILE A 90 -1.07 5.80 -64.84
C ILE A 90 -0.69 4.74 -63.80
N PHE A 91 0.50 4.13 -63.93
CA PHE A 91 1.01 3.16 -62.97
C PHE A 91 1.14 3.77 -61.56
N MET A 92 1.66 4.99 -61.45
CA MET A 92 1.80 5.70 -60.17
C MET A 92 0.45 5.95 -59.49
N ILE A 93 -0.58 6.35 -60.26
CA ILE A 93 -1.93 6.56 -59.73
C ILE A 93 -2.51 5.25 -59.18
N LEU A 94 -2.39 4.16 -59.95
CA LEU A 94 -2.85 2.83 -59.54
C LEU A 94 -2.12 2.35 -58.29
N PHE A 95 -0.79 2.50 -58.24
CA PHE A 95 0.01 2.12 -57.10
C PHE A 95 -0.34 2.92 -55.85
N THR A 96 -0.56 4.23 -55.99
CA THR A 96 -0.98 5.10 -54.88
C THR A 96 -2.32 4.65 -54.31
N PHE A 97 -3.28 4.32 -55.17
CA PHE A 97 -4.58 3.82 -54.73
C PHE A 97 -4.45 2.48 -53.97
N LEU A 98 -3.64 1.56 -54.48
CA LEU A 98 -3.35 0.28 -53.82
C LEU A 98 -2.75 0.48 -52.43
N MET A 99 -1.71 1.33 -52.31
CA MET A 99 -1.04 1.61 -51.04
C MET A 99 -2.00 2.25 -50.02
N LEU A 100 -2.84 3.20 -50.44
CA LEU A 100 -3.84 3.80 -49.56
C LEU A 100 -4.84 2.77 -49.04
N SER A 101 -5.21 1.76 -49.83
CA SER A 101 -6.10 0.68 -49.37
C SER A 101 -5.42 -0.18 -48.31
N ILE A 102 -4.18 -0.63 -48.57
CA ILE A 102 -3.41 -1.47 -47.64
C ILE A 102 -3.24 -0.75 -46.30
N ILE A 103 -2.85 0.52 -46.34
CA ILE A 103 -2.55 1.24 -45.10
C ILE A 103 -3.85 1.51 -44.31
N ARG A 104 -4.96 1.80 -44.97
CA ARG A 104 -6.28 1.88 -44.31
C ARG A 104 -6.62 0.61 -43.54
N ASP A 105 -6.44 -0.55 -44.15
CA ASP A 105 -6.73 -1.84 -43.51
C ASP A 105 -5.80 -2.12 -42.33
N VAL A 106 -4.52 -1.82 -42.48
CA VAL A 106 -3.52 -1.95 -41.40
C VAL A 106 -3.87 -1.05 -40.22
N VAL A 107 -4.14 0.24 -40.46
CA VAL A 107 -4.52 1.21 -39.42
C VAL A 107 -5.82 0.79 -38.74
N LYS A 108 -6.82 0.32 -39.50
CA LYS A 108 -8.09 -0.19 -38.94
C LYS A 108 -7.86 -1.40 -38.02
N LYS A 109 -6.99 -2.33 -38.42
CA LYS A 109 -6.63 -3.50 -37.61
C LYS A 109 -5.89 -3.09 -36.32
N TYR A 110 -4.92 -2.18 -36.41
CA TYR A 110 -4.22 -1.64 -35.24
C TYR A 110 -5.17 -0.93 -34.28
N LYS A 111 -6.06 -0.06 -34.79
CA LYS A 111 -7.05 0.64 -33.96
C LYS A 111 -7.96 -0.33 -33.20
N LYS A 112 -8.43 -1.39 -33.88
CA LYS A 112 -9.23 -2.45 -33.23
C LYS A 112 -8.43 -3.19 -32.16
N GLN A 113 -7.16 -3.50 -32.41
CA GLN A 113 -6.29 -4.16 -31.44
C GLN A 113 -6.04 -3.29 -30.20
N VAL A 114 -5.80 -1.99 -30.38
CA VAL A 114 -5.63 -1.03 -29.28
C VAL A 114 -6.90 -0.94 -28.46
N GLN A 115 -8.07 -0.74 -29.08
CA GLN A 115 -9.35 -0.69 -28.37
C GLN A 115 -9.63 -1.95 -27.55
N ASN A 116 -9.35 -3.13 -28.12
CA ASN A 116 -9.53 -4.39 -27.40
C ASN A 116 -8.62 -4.49 -26.17
N ARG A 117 -7.38 -4.01 -26.27
CA ARG A 117 -6.45 -3.97 -25.13
C ARG A 117 -6.86 -2.95 -24.07
N GLU A 118 -7.34 -1.78 -24.49
CA GLU A 118 -7.89 -0.78 -23.56
C GLU A 118 -9.07 -1.33 -22.77
N ASN A 119 -10.05 -1.94 -23.46
CA ASN A 119 -11.21 -2.55 -22.80
C ASN A 119 -10.80 -3.69 -21.85
N ALA A 120 -9.79 -4.49 -22.23
CA ALA A 120 -9.26 -5.55 -21.37
C ALA A 120 -8.56 -4.99 -20.13
N LEU A 121 -7.79 -3.90 -20.27
CA LEU A 121 -7.14 -3.21 -19.16
C LEU A 121 -8.17 -2.59 -18.21
N GLU A 122 -9.22 -1.97 -18.74
CA GLU A 122 -10.29 -1.40 -17.93
C GLU A 122 -11.02 -2.49 -17.14
N SER A 123 -11.37 -3.60 -17.79
CA SER A 123 -11.99 -4.75 -17.13
C SER A 123 -11.09 -5.35 -16.05
N LEU A 124 -9.78 -5.45 -16.30
CA LEU A 124 -8.80 -5.94 -15.34
C LEU A 124 -8.68 -5.00 -14.13
N ASN A 125 -8.61 -3.69 -14.35
CA ASN A 125 -8.55 -2.69 -13.28
C ASN A 125 -9.81 -2.72 -12.42
N GLN A 126 -11.00 -2.81 -13.03
CA GLN A 126 -12.26 -2.95 -12.30
C GLN A 126 -12.28 -4.24 -11.47
N ASN A 127 -11.87 -5.38 -12.05
CA ASN A 127 -11.81 -6.65 -11.32
C ASN A 127 -10.80 -6.60 -10.16
N LEU A 128 -9.64 -6.00 -10.39
CA LEU A 128 -8.61 -5.82 -9.36
C LEU A 128 -9.14 -4.93 -8.22
N SER A 129 -9.78 -3.80 -8.54
CA SER A 129 -10.38 -2.92 -7.55
C SER A 129 -11.42 -3.65 -6.68
N LEU A 130 -12.28 -4.46 -7.30
CA LEU A 130 -13.26 -5.27 -6.58
C LEU A 130 -12.59 -6.31 -5.67
N LYS A 131 -11.56 -7.01 -6.16
CA LYS A 131 -10.80 -7.99 -5.35
C LYS A 131 -10.08 -7.33 -4.17
N VAL A 132 -9.48 -6.16 -4.38
CA VAL A 132 -8.83 -5.39 -3.32
C VAL A 132 -9.85 -4.98 -2.26
N GLN A 133 -11.01 -4.46 -2.67
CA GLN A 133 -12.07 -4.06 -1.74
C GLN A 133 -12.62 -5.26 -0.95
N GLN A 134 -12.82 -6.41 -1.61
CA GLN A 134 -13.22 -7.66 -0.95
C GLN A 134 -12.15 -8.13 0.05
N GLY A 135 -10.87 -8.05 -0.31
CA GLY A 135 -9.75 -8.40 0.57
C GLY A 135 -9.69 -7.53 1.83
N ILE A 136 -9.86 -6.21 1.67
CA ILE A 136 -9.91 -5.26 2.79
C ILE A 136 -11.08 -5.57 3.72
N GLU A 137 -12.27 -5.81 3.18
CA GLU A 137 -13.46 -6.11 3.99
C GLU A 137 -13.31 -7.44 4.73
N GLN A 138 -12.78 -8.48 4.07
CA GLN A 138 -12.48 -9.76 4.71
C GLN A 138 -11.44 -9.64 5.83
N ALA A 139 -10.38 -8.85 5.63
CA ALA A 139 -9.38 -8.58 6.66
C ALA A 139 -10.01 -7.90 7.87
N LYS A 140 -10.82 -6.86 7.65
CA LYS A 140 -11.55 -6.15 8.71
C LYS A 140 -12.49 -7.08 9.50
N GLN A 141 -13.20 -7.98 8.82
CA GLN A 141 -14.05 -8.97 9.48
C GLN A 141 -13.25 -10.00 10.29
N LYS A 142 -12.10 -10.46 9.77
CA LYS A 142 -11.19 -11.33 10.52
C LYS A 142 -10.66 -10.63 11.76
N ASP A 143 -10.23 -9.38 11.65
CA ASP A 143 -9.74 -8.60 12.79
C ASP A 143 -10.81 -8.45 13.86
N LYS A 144 -12.06 -8.18 13.47
CA LYS A 144 -13.19 -8.11 14.40
C LYS A 144 -13.42 -9.44 15.13
N LYS A 145 -13.38 -10.56 14.42
CA LYS A 145 -13.53 -11.90 15.03
C LYS A 145 -12.38 -12.21 15.98
N ILE A 146 -11.15 -11.85 15.62
CA ILE A 146 -9.97 -12.03 16.49
C ILE A 146 -10.13 -11.18 17.76
N LEU A 147 -10.61 -9.93 17.65
CA LEU A 147 -10.92 -9.09 18.79
C LEU A 147 -11.98 -9.72 19.71
N GLU A 148 -13.06 -10.28 19.16
CA GLU A 148 -14.10 -10.98 19.93
C GLU A 148 -13.56 -12.24 20.62
N GLN A 149 -12.77 -13.07 19.92
CA GLN A 149 -12.16 -14.27 20.49
C GLN A 149 -11.15 -13.93 21.59
N ALA A 150 -10.28 -12.94 21.36
CA ALA A 150 -9.34 -12.49 22.37
C ALA A 150 -10.04 -11.94 23.60
N LYS A 151 -11.15 -11.23 23.41
CA LYS A 151 -12.01 -10.77 24.51
C LYS A 151 -12.53 -11.95 25.33
N LEU A 152 -13.07 -12.99 24.69
CA LEU A 152 -13.56 -14.18 25.38
C LEU A 152 -12.45 -14.91 26.13
N ALA A 153 -11.27 -15.07 25.52
CA ALA A 153 -10.11 -15.67 26.16
C ALA A 153 -9.65 -14.90 27.40
N ARG A 154 -9.60 -13.56 27.31
CA ARG A 154 -9.25 -12.69 28.45
C ARG A 154 -10.27 -12.80 29.58
N ILE A 155 -11.56 -12.79 29.24
CA ILE A 155 -12.64 -13.04 30.21
C ILE A 155 -12.42 -14.40 30.91
N GLY A 156 -11.99 -15.45 30.18
CA GLY A 156 -11.64 -16.74 30.78
C GLY A 156 -10.52 -16.65 31.82
N SER A 157 -9.38 -16.02 31.48
CA SER A 157 -8.26 -15.83 32.42
C SER A 157 -8.65 -14.98 33.64
N MET A 158 -9.50 -13.98 33.41
CA MET A 158 -10.02 -13.09 34.43
C MET A 158 -11.01 -13.80 35.35
N ILE A 159 -11.88 -14.68 34.86
CA ILE A 159 -12.73 -15.54 35.70
C ILE A 159 -11.88 -16.39 36.64
N SER A 160 -10.75 -16.91 36.15
CA SER A 160 -9.80 -17.64 37.01
C SER A 160 -9.19 -16.74 38.10
N MET A 161 -8.82 -15.50 37.75
CA MET A 161 -8.31 -14.50 38.70
C MET A 161 -9.37 -14.07 39.72
N ILE A 162 -10.62 -13.84 39.29
CA ILE A 162 -11.77 -13.55 40.15
C ILE A 162 -12.00 -14.69 41.13
N ALA A 163 -12.01 -15.94 40.64
CA ALA A 163 -12.21 -17.10 41.49
C ALA A 163 -11.11 -17.20 42.57
N HIS A 164 -9.87 -16.87 42.22
CA HIS A 164 -8.77 -16.80 43.19
C HIS A 164 -8.95 -15.65 44.17
N GLN A 165 -9.25 -14.44 43.68
CA GLN A 165 -9.46 -13.24 44.50
C GLN A 165 -10.68 -13.34 45.41
N TRP A 166 -11.72 -14.09 45.05
CA TRP A 166 -12.89 -14.36 45.90
C TRP A 166 -12.61 -15.36 47.01
N ARG A 167 -11.66 -16.27 46.81
CA ARG A 167 -11.32 -17.26 47.84
C ARG A 167 -10.78 -16.57 49.09
N GLN A 168 -10.03 -15.47 48.93
CA GLN A 168 -9.46 -14.68 50.02
C GLN A 168 -10.50 -14.03 50.96
N PRO A 169 -11.47 -13.23 50.49
CA PRO A 169 -12.53 -12.67 51.31
C PRO A 169 -13.43 -13.76 51.90
N LEU A 170 -13.69 -14.86 51.17
CA LEU A 170 -14.39 -16.04 51.73
C LEU A 170 -13.64 -16.68 52.91
N SER A 171 -12.32 -16.81 52.81
CA SER A 171 -11.48 -17.30 53.92
C SER A 171 -11.51 -16.34 55.11
N GLN A 172 -11.45 -15.03 54.87
CA GLN A 172 -11.56 -14.02 55.93
C GLN A 172 -12.96 -14.07 56.61
N LEU A 173 -14.03 -14.20 55.81
CA LEU A 173 -15.39 -14.34 56.31
C LEU A 173 -15.57 -15.62 57.13
N SER A 174 -14.99 -16.73 56.67
CA SER A 174 -14.93 -17.98 57.44
C SER A 174 -14.19 -17.81 58.77
N GLY A 175 -13.09 -17.05 58.78
CA GLY A 175 -12.36 -16.72 60.00
C GLY A 175 -13.17 -15.88 60.99
N ILE A 176 -13.89 -14.86 60.50
CA ILE A 176 -14.80 -14.03 61.31
C ILE A 176 -15.89 -14.90 61.94
N LEU A 177 -16.51 -15.79 61.14
CA LEU A 177 -17.55 -16.70 61.64
C LEU A 177 -17.00 -17.71 62.65
N MET A 178 -15.81 -18.25 62.42
CA MET A 178 -15.14 -19.17 63.34
C MET A 178 -14.77 -18.48 64.67
N GLU A 179 -14.30 -17.23 64.62
CA GLU A 179 -14.04 -16.42 65.80
C GLU A 179 -15.34 -16.17 66.59
N LEU A 180 -16.42 -15.80 65.89
CA LEU A 180 -17.73 -15.58 66.50
C LEU A 180 -18.31 -16.85 67.14
N GLU A 181 -18.23 -17.99 66.44
CA GLU A 181 -18.66 -19.30 66.95
C GLU A 181 -17.87 -19.66 68.22
N THR A 182 -16.56 -19.55 68.16
CA THR A 182 -15.65 -19.87 69.27
C THR A 182 -15.99 -19.03 70.50
N THR A 183 -16.11 -17.71 70.32
CA THR A 183 -16.40 -16.77 71.40
C THR A 183 -17.79 -17.01 72.02
N THR A 184 -18.75 -17.41 71.18
CA THR A 184 -20.10 -17.81 71.62
C THR A 184 -20.06 -19.09 72.45
N ARG A 185 -19.33 -20.13 72.01
CA ARG A 185 -19.17 -21.40 72.75
C ARG A 185 -18.52 -21.19 74.12
N PHE A 186 -17.55 -20.27 74.23
CA PHE A 186 -16.92 -19.90 75.49
C PHE A 186 -17.74 -18.92 76.35
N LYS A 187 -18.96 -18.56 75.94
CA LYS A 187 -19.85 -17.60 76.62
C LYS A 187 -19.20 -16.23 76.88
N LYS A 188 -18.28 -15.82 75.99
CA LYS A 188 -17.59 -14.52 76.04
C LYS A 188 -18.14 -13.51 75.03
N VAL A 189 -19.17 -13.88 74.28
CA VAL A 189 -19.74 -13.02 73.23
C VAL A 189 -20.66 -11.97 73.87
N ASP A 190 -20.54 -10.72 73.42
CA ASP A 190 -21.45 -9.64 73.74
C ASP A 190 -22.07 -9.05 72.46
N ASN A 191 -23.02 -8.14 72.61
CA ASN A 191 -23.65 -7.47 71.46
C ASN A 191 -22.64 -6.72 70.58
N ASN A 192 -21.57 -6.17 71.16
CA ASN A 192 -20.56 -5.43 70.39
C ASN A 192 -19.74 -6.38 69.50
N TYR A 193 -19.41 -7.57 69.99
CA TYR A 193 -18.76 -8.62 69.20
C TYR A 193 -19.62 -9.08 68.03
N ILE A 194 -20.92 -9.28 68.26
CA ILE A 194 -21.88 -9.65 67.21
C ILE A 194 -21.96 -8.55 66.15
N LEU A 195 -22.17 -7.29 66.56
CA LEU A 195 -22.26 -6.16 65.63
C LEU A 195 -20.97 -5.94 64.84
N ASN A 196 -19.80 -6.10 65.47
CA ASN A 196 -18.52 -6.01 64.77
C ASN A 196 -18.30 -7.16 63.78
N ALA A 197 -18.72 -8.39 64.11
CA ALA A 197 -18.64 -9.51 63.18
C ALA A 197 -19.55 -9.31 61.96
N ILE A 198 -20.75 -8.75 62.17
CA ILE A 198 -21.68 -8.37 61.09
C ILE A 198 -21.05 -7.28 60.21
N ASP A 199 -20.58 -6.17 60.79
CA ASP A 199 -19.97 -5.06 60.03
C ASP A 199 -18.75 -5.51 59.20
N LYS A 200 -17.86 -6.34 59.77
CA LYS A 200 -16.73 -6.91 59.04
C LYS A 200 -17.18 -7.83 57.89
N SER A 201 -18.25 -8.61 58.11
CA SER A 201 -18.79 -9.50 57.08
C SER A 201 -19.44 -8.70 55.94
N ASP A 202 -20.20 -7.65 56.27
CA ASP A 202 -20.85 -6.77 55.29
C ASP A 202 -19.81 -6.05 54.43
N LYS A 203 -18.75 -5.49 55.04
CA LYS A 203 -17.63 -4.89 54.31
C LYS A 203 -16.96 -5.88 53.36
N MET A 204 -16.85 -7.15 53.76
CA MET A 204 -16.27 -8.19 52.92
C MET A 204 -17.16 -8.53 51.72
N ILE A 205 -18.47 -8.63 51.95
CA ILE A 205 -19.48 -8.87 50.91
C ILE A 205 -19.52 -7.69 49.94
N GLU A 206 -19.49 -6.45 50.45
CA GLU A 206 -19.45 -5.23 49.63
C GLU A 206 -18.17 -5.18 48.79
N PHE A 207 -17.02 -5.48 49.38
CA PHE A 207 -15.75 -5.59 48.66
C PHE A 207 -15.84 -6.62 47.52
N MET A 208 -16.37 -7.82 47.79
CA MET A 208 -16.58 -8.84 46.76
C MET A 208 -17.51 -8.36 45.65
N SER A 209 -18.62 -7.69 45.99
CA SER A 209 -19.59 -7.18 45.01
C SER A 209 -18.98 -6.10 44.12
N ASN A 210 -18.30 -5.11 44.71
CA ASN A 210 -17.64 -4.03 43.97
C ASN A 210 -16.55 -4.59 43.03
N THR A 211 -15.79 -5.58 43.50
CA THR A 211 -14.79 -6.27 42.69
C THR A 211 -15.43 -6.90 41.44
N ILE A 212 -16.58 -7.57 41.56
CA ILE A 212 -17.31 -8.16 40.42
C ILE A 212 -17.73 -7.10 39.43
N ASP A 213 -18.28 -6.00 39.91
CA ASP A 213 -18.79 -4.93 39.07
C ASP A 213 -17.65 -4.22 38.33
N ASP A 214 -16.52 -3.97 39.00
CA ASP A 214 -15.31 -3.42 38.39
C ASP A 214 -14.84 -4.31 37.24
N PHE A 215 -14.75 -5.62 37.49
CA PHE A 215 -14.40 -6.61 36.49
C PHE A 215 -15.38 -6.65 35.31
N ARG A 216 -16.69 -6.71 35.59
CA ARG A 216 -17.73 -6.74 34.55
C ARG A 216 -17.72 -5.48 33.69
N ASN A 217 -17.52 -4.32 34.31
CA ASN A 217 -17.49 -3.03 33.63
C ASN A 217 -16.21 -2.87 32.79
N PHE A 218 -15.08 -3.44 33.24
CA PHE A 218 -13.80 -3.37 32.54
C PHE A 218 -13.78 -4.04 31.16
N TYR A 219 -14.67 -4.99 30.88
CA TYR A 219 -14.78 -5.65 29.56
C TYR A 219 -16.04 -5.26 28.78
N LYS A 220 -16.80 -4.28 29.29
CA LYS A 220 -17.89 -3.67 28.52
C LYS A 220 -17.25 -2.80 27.42
N PRO A 221 -17.61 -2.97 26.14
CA PRO A 221 -17.09 -2.10 25.09
C PRO A 221 -17.48 -0.66 25.38
N ASP A 222 -16.51 0.26 25.37
CA ASP A 222 -16.81 1.67 25.36
C ASP A 222 -17.56 1.98 24.07
N LYS A 223 -18.76 2.55 24.17
CA LYS A 223 -19.59 2.84 22.99
C LYS A 223 -19.16 4.13 22.29
N LYS A 224 -18.41 5.00 22.97
CA LYS A 224 -18.02 6.33 22.48
C LYS A 224 -16.61 6.68 22.96
N LYS A 225 -15.91 7.45 22.13
CA LYS A 225 -14.66 8.09 22.53
C LYS A 225 -14.97 9.26 23.45
N GLU A 226 -14.12 9.46 24.45
CA GLU A 226 -14.19 10.58 25.38
C GLU A 226 -12.78 11.08 25.71
N ASP A 227 -12.70 12.31 26.21
CA ASP A 227 -11.46 12.86 26.75
C ASP A 227 -11.22 12.32 28.15
N PHE A 228 -10.08 11.67 28.36
CA PHE A 228 -9.72 11.13 29.67
C PHE A 228 -8.23 11.33 29.96
N TYR A 229 -7.90 11.50 31.24
CA TYR A 229 -6.52 11.50 31.69
C TYR A 229 -5.93 10.09 31.63
N VAL A 230 -4.73 9.97 31.06
CA VAL A 230 -4.00 8.71 30.97
C VAL A 230 -3.79 8.11 32.37
N SER A 231 -3.47 8.95 33.36
CA SER A 231 -3.29 8.49 34.74
C SER A 231 -4.53 7.79 35.31
N ASN A 232 -5.74 8.24 34.96
CA ASN A 232 -6.97 7.63 35.44
C ASN A 232 -7.15 6.21 34.87
N ALA A 233 -6.80 6.00 33.61
CA ALA A 233 -6.85 4.67 32.99
C ALA A 233 -5.77 3.74 33.59
N CYS A 234 -4.55 4.26 33.85
CA CYS A 234 -3.51 3.50 34.54
C CYS A 234 -3.95 3.10 35.95
N LYS A 235 -4.52 4.02 36.74
CA LYS A 235 -5.03 3.73 38.09
C LYS A 235 -6.14 2.67 38.08
N LYS A 236 -7.08 2.73 37.13
CA LYS A 236 -8.11 1.70 36.97
C LYS A 236 -7.50 0.31 36.72
N ALA A 237 -6.49 0.21 35.87
CA ALA A 237 -5.79 -1.04 35.60
C ALA A 237 -5.02 -1.56 36.84
N ILE A 238 -4.36 -0.66 37.57
CA ILE A 238 -3.62 -1.00 38.80
C ILE A 238 -4.58 -1.55 39.84
N ASN A 239 -5.69 -0.86 40.14
CA ASN A 239 -6.67 -1.29 41.16
C ASN A 239 -7.15 -2.74 40.98
N ILE A 240 -7.25 -3.22 39.74
CA ILE A 240 -7.69 -4.59 39.43
C ILE A 240 -6.65 -5.64 39.81
N ILE A 241 -5.36 -5.31 39.71
CA ILE A 241 -4.26 -6.27 39.89
C ILE A 241 -3.47 -6.04 41.19
N ASP A 242 -3.65 -4.90 41.85
CA ASP A 242 -2.87 -4.43 42.99
C ASP A 242 -2.78 -5.47 44.12
N ALA A 243 -3.92 -5.94 44.62
CA ALA A 243 -3.97 -6.98 45.66
C ALA A 243 -3.23 -8.27 45.26
N THR A 244 -3.19 -8.59 43.97
CA THR A 244 -2.45 -9.75 43.47
C THR A 244 -0.95 -9.50 43.47
N LEU A 245 -0.51 -8.29 43.09
CA LEU A 245 0.90 -7.89 43.14
C LEU A 245 1.41 -7.83 44.58
N GLU A 246 0.63 -7.27 45.50
CA GLU A 246 0.96 -7.21 46.94
C GLU A 246 1.14 -8.60 47.53
N ASN A 247 0.20 -9.53 47.28
CA ASN A 247 0.30 -10.91 47.73
C ASN A 247 1.55 -11.64 47.20
N LEU A 248 2.07 -11.22 46.05
CA LEU A 248 3.27 -11.77 45.42
C LEU A 248 4.55 -10.99 45.75
N GLY A 249 4.46 -9.92 46.54
CA GLY A 249 5.59 -9.07 46.91
C GLY A 249 6.18 -8.27 45.73
N ILE A 250 5.38 -7.99 44.70
CA ILE A 250 5.79 -7.22 43.51
C ILE A 250 5.52 -5.75 43.76
N ASN A 251 6.58 -4.93 43.72
CA ASN A 251 6.47 -3.49 43.92
C ASN A 251 6.08 -2.80 42.60
N LEU A 252 4.87 -2.23 42.53
CA LEU A 252 4.42 -1.41 41.41
C LEU A 252 4.51 0.08 41.76
N VAL A 253 5.23 0.85 40.94
CA VAL A 253 5.38 2.30 41.11
C VAL A 253 4.77 3.03 39.92
N LEU A 254 3.87 3.97 40.18
CA LEU A 254 3.31 4.89 39.19
C LEU A 254 3.93 6.28 39.38
N ASP A 255 4.78 6.70 38.45
CA ASP A 255 5.36 8.05 38.39
C ASP A 255 4.67 8.88 37.31
N ILE A 256 4.13 10.03 37.70
CA ILE A 256 3.38 10.94 36.82
C ILE A 256 4.14 12.26 36.77
N LYS A 257 4.87 12.48 35.68
CA LYS A 257 5.62 13.72 35.46
C LYS A 257 4.75 14.80 34.82
N ASP A 258 3.96 14.40 33.83
CA ASP A 258 3.00 15.27 33.16
C ASP A 258 1.86 14.43 32.58
N ASP A 259 0.62 14.79 32.91
CA ASP A 259 -0.58 14.02 32.60
C ASP A 259 -1.51 14.81 31.68
N LYS A 260 -1.72 14.28 30.48
CA LYS A 260 -2.57 14.89 29.46
C LYS A 260 -3.85 14.11 29.26
N LYS A 261 -4.89 14.84 28.83
CA LYS A 261 -6.11 14.21 28.33
C LYS A 261 -5.82 13.65 26.95
N ILE A 262 -6.32 12.46 26.68
CA ILE A 262 -6.29 11.86 25.35
C ILE A 262 -7.72 11.56 24.93
N PHE A 263 -7.97 11.62 23.62
CA PHE A 263 -9.28 11.32 23.06
C PHE A 263 -9.36 9.86 22.60
N GLY A 264 -10.09 9.03 23.34
CA GLY A 264 -10.13 7.60 23.06
C GLY A 264 -11.12 6.83 23.92
N TYR A 265 -10.82 5.56 24.14
CA TYR A 265 -11.64 4.62 24.92
C TYR A 265 -10.94 4.29 26.24
N PRO A 266 -11.25 4.98 27.36
CA PRO A 266 -10.53 4.81 28.61
C PRO A 266 -10.53 3.36 29.13
N THR A 267 -11.61 2.61 28.92
CA THR A 267 -11.69 1.20 29.33
C THR A 267 -10.78 0.33 28.48
N GLU A 268 -10.76 0.53 27.15
CA GLU A 268 -9.84 -0.20 26.27
C GLU A 268 -8.37 0.15 26.59
N PHE A 269 -8.07 1.41 26.88
CA PHE A 269 -6.72 1.82 27.28
C PHE A 269 -6.31 1.14 28.59
N SER A 270 -7.21 1.10 29.58
CA SER A 270 -6.97 0.41 30.84
C SER A 270 -6.69 -1.09 30.62
N GLN A 271 -7.37 -1.74 29.65
CA GLN A 271 -7.08 -3.13 29.27
C GLN A 271 -5.67 -3.30 28.71
N VAL A 272 -5.17 -2.34 27.92
CA VAL A 272 -3.79 -2.36 27.41
C VAL A 272 -2.80 -2.35 28.58
N ILE A 273 -3.00 -1.43 29.53
CA ILE A 273 -2.14 -1.29 30.70
C ILE A 273 -2.17 -2.57 31.55
N LEU A 274 -3.36 -3.09 31.87
CA LEU A 274 -3.51 -4.33 32.64
C LEU A 274 -2.82 -5.52 31.98
N ASN A 275 -2.94 -5.65 30.65
CA ASN A 275 -2.31 -6.73 29.91
C ASN A 275 -0.78 -6.68 29.99
N ILE A 276 -0.19 -5.48 29.88
CA ILE A 276 1.26 -5.32 30.00
C ILE A 276 1.72 -5.61 31.44
N ILE A 277 1.01 -5.10 32.46
CA ILE A 277 1.33 -5.39 33.87
C ILE A 277 1.22 -6.89 34.16
N SER A 278 0.19 -7.58 33.65
CA SER A 278 0.05 -9.02 33.85
C SER A 278 1.19 -9.80 33.18
N ASN A 279 1.63 -9.39 31.99
CA ASN A 279 2.79 -10.03 31.34
C ASN A 279 4.07 -9.85 32.14
N ALA A 280 4.31 -8.65 32.68
CA ALA A 280 5.44 -8.38 33.57
C ALA A 280 5.36 -9.23 34.85
N LYS A 281 4.21 -9.26 35.51
CA LYS A 281 3.96 -10.09 36.70
C LYS A 281 4.28 -11.57 36.43
N ASP A 282 3.77 -12.14 35.34
CA ASP A 282 3.95 -13.55 35.04
C ASP A 282 5.45 -13.91 34.88
N ILE A 283 6.22 -13.09 34.15
CA ILE A 283 7.65 -13.36 33.93
C ILE A 283 8.49 -13.12 35.19
N LEU A 284 8.10 -12.16 36.05
CA LEU A 284 8.75 -11.91 37.34
C LEU A 284 8.63 -13.13 38.27
N ILE A 285 7.47 -13.78 38.29
CA ILE A 285 7.23 -15.02 39.04
C ILE A 285 8.00 -16.18 38.42
N GLU A 286 7.88 -16.37 37.10
CA GLU A 286 8.51 -17.48 36.39
C GLU A 286 10.03 -17.50 36.59
N ARG A 287 10.67 -16.32 36.58
CA ARG A 287 12.12 -16.17 36.77
C ARG A 287 12.54 -16.03 38.25
N ASN A 288 11.60 -16.08 39.20
CA ASN A 288 11.87 -15.97 40.64
C ASN A 288 12.74 -14.76 41.02
N ILE A 289 12.37 -13.57 40.53
CA ILE A 289 13.12 -12.34 40.76
C ILE A 289 13.08 -11.97 42.26
N LYS A 290 14.26 -11.73 42.88
CA LYS A 290 14.38 -11.46 44.34
C LYS A 290 13.76 -10.15 44.81
N LYS A 291 13.60 -9.16 43.94
CA LYS A 291 12.99 -7.85 44.21
C LYS A 291 12.15 -7.43 43.00
N PRO A 292 11.01 -8.10 42.75
CA PRO A 292 10.26 -7.89 41.52
C PRO A 292 9.64 -6.49 41.53
N LYS A 293 9.88 -5.73 40.45
CA LYS A 293 9.45 -4.34 40.33
C LYS A 293 8.81 -4.11 38.96
N ILE A 294 7.73 -3.34 38.96
CA ILE A 294 7.08 -2.79 37.77
C ILE A 294 7.03 -1.27 37.93
N GLU A 295 7.44 -0.53 36.92
CA GLU A 295 7.45 0.94 36.94
C GLU A 295 6.66 1.49 35.76
N ILE A 296 5.67 2.35 36.03
CA ILE A 296 4.85 3.03 35.04
C ILE A 296 5.20 4.51 35.10
N ASN A 297 5.72 5.05 34.01
CA ASN A 297 6.04 6.47 33.87
C ASN A 297 5.05 7.11 32.89
N ILE A 298 4.45 8.24 33.27
CA ILE A 298 3.62 9.06 32.40
C ILE A 298 4.29 10.42 32.22
N GLU A 299 4.59 10.77 30.98
CA GLU A 299 5.15 12.06 30.61
C GLU A 299 4.51 12.59 29.33
N SER A 300 4.68 13.88 29.06
CA SER A 300 4.20 14.48 27.81
C SER A 300 5.31 15.21 27.07
N LYS A 301 5.21 15.26 25.74
CA LYS A 301 6.13 16.01 24.87
C LYS A 301 5.34 16.66 23.74
N GLY A 302 5.14 17.98 23.82
CA GLY A 302 4.31 18.69 22.85
C GLY A 302 2.87 18.19 22.92
N VAL A 303 2.31 17.71 21.80
CA VAL A 303 0.94 17.12 21.74
C VAL A 303 0.91 15.62 22.06
N LEU A 304 2.04 15.01 22.42
CA LEU A 304 2.11 13.57 22.66
C LEU A 304 2.11 13.27 24.15
N SER A 305 1.28 12.31 24.56
CA SER A 305 1.40 11.64 25.85
C SER A 305 2.20 10.34 25.65
N ILE A 306 3.20 10.13 26.50
CA ILE A 306 4.12 8.99 26.45
C ILE A 306 4.00 8.21 27.75
N ILE A 307 3.66 6.94 27.65
CA ILE A 307 3.54 6.03 28.78
C ILE A 307 4.60 4.95 28.62
N THR A 308 5.42 4.76 29.64
CA THR A 308 6.46 3.72 29.64
C THR A 308 6.23 2.77 30.80
N ILE A 309 6.08 1.47 30.50
CA ILE A 309 5.94 0.41 31.51
C ILE A 309 7.19 -0.46 31.46
N LYS A 310 7.89 -0.57 32.59
CA LYS A 310 9.16 -1.28 32.72
C LYS A 310 9.06 -2.37 33.77
N ASP A 311 9.68 -3.51 33.52
CA ASP A 311 9.94 -4.54 34.52
C ASP A 311 11.45 -4.70 34.75
N ASN A 312 11.81 -5.48 35.78
CA ASN A 312 13.19 -5.91 36.03
C ASN A 312 13.35 -7.44 35.89
N ALA A 313 12.65 -8.03 34.92
CA ALA A 313 12.61 -9.47 34.73
C ALA A 313 13.69 -10.01 33.78
N GLY A 314 14.66 -9.22 33.34
CA GLY A 314 15.74 -9.66 32.42
C GLY A 314 15.38 -9.63 30.94
N GLY A 315 14.27 -8.98 30.56
CA GLY A 315 13.96 -8.61 29.18
C GLY A 315 13.48 -9.76 28.29
N ILE A 316 13.24 -9.41 27.03
CA ILE A 316 12.72 -10.28 25.96
C ILE A 316 13.87 -10.67 25.03
N GLU A 317 14.01 -11.94 24.67
CA GLU A 317 15.04 -12.38 23.72
C GLU A 317 14.88 -11.68 22.36
N GLU A 318 15.99 -11.28 21.71
CA GLU A 318 15.96 -10.47 20.48
C GLU A 318 15.11 -11.07 19.37
N LYS A 319 15.23 -12.40 19.16
CA LYS A 319 14.44 -13.14 18.17
C LYS A 319 12.91 -13.02 18.38
N ASN A 320 12.47 -12.72 19.61
CA ASN A 320 11.06 -12.63 19.95
C ASN A 320 10.54 -11.19 19.75
N LEU A 321 11.38 -10.16 19.85
CA LEU A 321 10.96 -8.73 19.83
C LEU A 321 10.11 -8.37 18.61
N GLU A 322 10.45 -8.91 17.43
CA GLU A 322 9.70 -8.66 16.19
C GLU A 322 8.34 -9.37 16.17
N GLN A 323 8.24 -10.54 16.83
CA GLN A 323 7.09 -11.43 16.77
C GLN A 323 6.16 -11.31 17.98
N ILE A 324 6.55 -10.63 19.07
CA ILE A 324 5.71 -10.60 20.29
C ILE A 324 4.33 -9.96 20.09
N PHE A 325 4.19 -9.17 19.03
CA PHE A 325 2.93 -8.56 18.65
C PHE A 325 2.16 -9.38 17.62
N ASP A 326 2.67 -10.50 17.14
CA ASP A 326 1.96 -11.36 16.20
C ASP A 326 0.83 -12.14 16.90
N PRO A 327 -0.31 -12.35 16.22
CA PRO A 327 -1.42 -13.08 16.81
C PRO A 327 -1.02 -14.53 17.11
N TYR A 328 -1.42 -15.02 18.28
CA TYR A 328 -1.15 -16.37 18.80
C TYR A 328 0.32 -16.65 19.14
N TYR A 329 1.19 -15.65 19.01
CA TYR A 329 2.58 -15.79 19.43
C TYR A 329 2.68 -15.74 20.96
N SER A 330 3.30 -16.77 21.55
CA SER A 330 3.50 -16.88 22.99
C SER A 330 4.72 -17.73 23.28
N THR A 331 5.55 -17.28 24.23
CA THR A 331 6.65 -18.09 24.79
C THR A 331 6.18 -18.94 25.99
N LYS A 332 4.95 -18.72 26.47
CA LYS A 332 4.32 -19.50 27.55
C LYS A 332 3.66 -20.76 26.99
N ASP A 333 3.61 -21.82 27.80
CA ASP A 333 2.82 -23.03 27.50
C ASP A 333 1.40 -22.68 27.05
N LEU A 334 0.85 -23.46 26.10
CA LEU A 334 -0.51 -23.28 25.53
C LEU A 334 -1.63 -23.22 26.59
N SER A 335 -1.38 -23.78 27.78
CA SER A 335 -2.31 -23.76 28.93
C SER A 335 -2.28 -22.46 29.75
N LYS A 336 -1.27 -21.60 29.57
CA LYS A 336 -1.01 -20.39 30.38
C LYS A 336 -1.23 -19.07 29.63
N GLY A 337 -1.46 -19.10 28.31
CA GLY A 337 -1.71 -17.88 27.54
C GLY A 337 -2.15 -18.17 26.11
N THR A 338 -3.00 -17.30 25.56
CA THR A 338 -3.52 -17.44 24.18
C THR A 338 -2.64 -16.79 23.11
N GLY A 339 -1.57 -16.07 23.51
CA GLY A 339 -0.72 -15.31 22.59
C GLY A 339 -1.43 -14.13 21.90
N LEU A 340 -2.62 -13.74 22.37
CA LEU A 340 -3.39 -12.65 21.75
C LEU A 340 -3.27 -11.32 22.51
N GLY A 341 -2.75 -11.31 23.74
CA GLY A 341 -2.74 -10.13 24.59
C GLY A 341 -2.06 -8.93 23.92
N LEU A 342 -0.77 -9.05 23.62
CA LEU A 342 0.04 -7.96 23.06
C LEU A 342 -0.41 -7.55 21.65
N TYR A 343 -0.80 -8.50 20.79
CA TYR A 343 -1.41 -8.21 19.48
C TYR A 343 -2.62 -7.27 19.62
N ILE A 344 -3.51 -7.56 20.56
CA ILE A 344 -4.72 -6.76 20.76
C ILE A 344 -4.40 -5.42 21.41
N SER A 345 -3.44 -5.39 22.34
CA SER A 345 -2.92 -4.13 22.88
C SER A 345 -2.44 -3.22 21.76
N LYS A 346 -1.72 -3.77 20.78
CA LYS A 346 -1.26 -3.04 19.61
C LYS A 346 -2.42 -2.56 18.73
N LEU A 347 -3.41 -3.41 18.46
CA LEU A 347 -4.62 -3.00 17.72
C LEU A 347 -5.39 -1.87 18.41
N ILE A 348 -5.57 -1.91 19.74
CA ILE A 348 -6.28 -0.87 20.49
C ILE A 348 -5.53 0.47 20.35
N ILE A 349 -4.22 0.47 20.61
CA ILE A 349 -3.42 1.70 20.55
C ILE A 349 -3.35 2.23 19.11
N GLU A 350 -2.97 1.40 18.14
CA GLU A 350 -2.70 1.85 16.78
C GLU A 350 -3.98 2.10 15.98
N ARG A 351 -4.95 1.18 16.01
CA ARG A 351 -6.17 1.29 15.18
C ARG A 351 -7.28 2.07 15.84
N ASN A 352 -7.53 1.88 17.14
CA ASN A 352 -8.65 2.54 17.80
C ASN A 352 -8.29 3.96 18.26
N MET A 353 -7.04 4.18 18.66
CA MET A 353 -6.57 5.46 19.23
C MET A 353 -5.58 6.22 18.34
N GLY A 354 -5.04 5.61 17.28
CA GLY A 354 -4.11 6.27 16.37
C GLY A 354 -2.73 6.54 16.98
N GLY A 355 -2.34 5.77 18.01
CA GLY A 355 -1.04 5.83 18.66
C GLY A 355 -0.03 4.81 18.15
N ASP A 356 1.04 4.61 18.91
CA ASP A 356 2.07 3.59 18.70
C ASP A 356 2.27 2.77 19.99
N LEU A 357 2.37 1.45 19.86
CA LEU A 357 2.80 0.55 20.94
C LEU A 357 4.07 -0.19 20.50
N SER A 358 5.17 0.11 21.16
CA SER A 358 6.49 -0.47 20.90
C SER A 358 7.09 -1.11 22.14
N VAL A 359 8.09 -1.96 21.92
CA VAL A 359 8.79 -2.70 22.97
C VAL A 359 10.30 -2.65 22.72
N SER A 360 11.06 -2.59 23.81
CA SER A 360 12.52 -2.65 23.79
C SER A 360 13.00 -3.26 25.11
N ASN A 361 14.28 -3.61 25.21
CA ASN A 361 14.88 -3.97 26.48
C ASN A 361 15.70 -2.81 27.04
N ASN A 362 15.76 -2.70 28.36
CA ASN A 362 16.78 -1.93 29.06
C ASN A 362 17.74 -2.89 29.79
N ASN A 363 18.59 -2.34 30.65
CA ASN A 363 19.59 -3.12 31.40
C ASN A 363 18.98 -4.11 32.41
N GLU A 364 17.74 -3.91 32.84
CA GLU A 364 17.08 -4.70 33.89
C GLU A 364 15.94 -5.60 33.37
N GLY A 365 15.24 -5.19 32.31
CA GLY A 365 14.02 -5.85 31.87
C GLY A 365 13.42 -5.29 30.58
N ALA A 366 12.16 -5.65 30.34
CA ALA A 366 11.44 -5.19 29.17
C ALA A 366 10.85 -3.78 29.39
N VAL A 367 10.74 -3.01 28.32
CA VAL A 367 10.24 -1.64 28.29
C VAL A 367 9.20 -1.53 27.20
N PHE A 368 7.93 -1.47 27.60
CA PHE A 368 6.82 -1.16 26.70
C PHE A 368 6.58 0.34 26.68
N LYS A 369 6.47 0.91 25.48
CA LYS A 369 6.24 2.34 25.26
C LYS A 369 4.96 2.53 24.46
N ILE A 370 4.05 3.33 25.01
CA ILE A 370 2.81 3.76 24.36
C ILE A 370 2.94 5.25 24.06
N VAL A 371 2.70 5.64 22.81
CA VAL A 371 2.68 7.04 22.39
C VAL A 371 1.31 7.34 21.77
N VAL A 372 0.61 8.34 22.30
CA VAL A 372 -0.73 8.73 21.85
C VAL A 372 -0.83 10.26 21.80
N VAL A 373 -1.67 10.78 20.92
CA VAL A 373 -1.93 12.22 20.80
C VAL A 373 -2.92 12.64 21.89
N GLY A 374 -2.61 13.73 22.59
CA GLY A 374 -3.44 14.34 23.63
C GLY A 374 -3.58 15.85 23.50
#